data_AF-A0A2D5Z759-F1
#
_entry.id   AF-A0A2D5Z759-F1
#
_cell.length_a   1.000
_cell.length_b   1.000
_cell.length_c   1.000
_cell.angle_alpha   90.00
_cell.angle_beta   90.00
_cell.angle_gamma   90.00
#
_symmetry.space_group_name_H-M   'P 1'
#
loop_
_entity.id
_entity.type
_entity.pdbx_description
1 polymer ?
#
loop_
_entity_poly.entity_id
_entity_poly.type
_entity_poly.pdbx_seq_one_letter_code
_entity_poly.pdbx_strand_id
1 'polypeptide(L)'
;MTSHPISLAVIVLVVSVAVDDEPGEVISRVDGIRSRITAVRAEASTALADLYARDQALREELRLLEKWTPQSRVQIESSIVNYESQIRHAKEQLERLRAQLQIAMLSDPDERAGMTAAHKAEQADIRAKTNEVRKPFDEQIMAIKRDHPELRQAYADWLSGFVRTPTEAPLAGLEPAPVSVNLDDAFAAVHWNDGSDLKVWTHIRLTERPEAREDARLHDARHPVTSVNANSVWLYAGRFQVVLHINEKAWHGPDAALKIIDQFLDLNAMADATGPSPTP
;
A
#
# COMPACT_ATOMS: atom_id res chain seq x y z
N MET A 1 -13.33 54.04 38.41
CA MET A 1 -12.76 53.36 37.23
C MET A 1 -11.95 52.18 37.72
N THR A 2 -12.57 51.00 37.77
CA THR A 2 -11.92 49.74 38.13
C THR A 2 -12.46 48.69 37.18
N SER A 3 -11.67 48.42 36.14
CA SER A 3 -11.89 47.34 35.18
C SER A 3 -11.36 46.04 35.79
N HIS A 4 -12.25 45.08 36.05
CA HIS A 4 -11.88 43.70 36.29
C HIS A 4 -12.08 42.88 35.01
N PRO A 5 -11.10 42.04 34.62
CA PRO A 5 -11.19 41.20 33.43
C PRO A 5 -12.07 39.98 33.71
N ILE A 6 -13.01 39.70 32.79
CA ILE A 6 -13.72 38.43 32.75
C ILE A 6 -12.73 37.39 32.19
N SER A 7 -12.21 36.56 33.09
CA SER A 7 -11.42 35.38 32.73
C SER A 7 -12.38 34.31 32.22
N LEU A 8 -12.42 34.10 30.90
CA LEU A 8 -13.09 32.95 30.30
C LEU A 8 -12.18 31.73 30.52
N ALA A 9 -12.48 30.94 31.55
CA ALA A 9 -11.95 29.60 31.66
C ALA A 9 -12.56 28.72 30.57
N VAL A 10 -11.80 28.49 29.50
CA VAL A 10 -12.10 27.44 28.52
C VAL A 10 -11.78 26.11 29.19
N ILE A 11 -12.81 25.44 29.70
CA ILE A 11 -12.70 24.04 30.12
C ILE A 11 -12.66 23.21 28.83
N VAL A 12 -11.46 22.84 28.40
CA VAL A 12 -11.27 21.77 27.41
C VAL A 12 -11.55 20.47 28.13
N LEU A 13 -12.77 19.95 27.99
CA LEU A 13 -13.09 18.59 28.39
C LEU A 13 -12.43 17.65 27.39
N VAL A 14 -11.22 17.19 27.70
CA VAL A 14 -10.64 16.02 27.05
C VAL A 14 -11.42 14.82 27.56
N VAL A 15 -12.45 14.40 26.82
CA VAL A 15 -13.06 13.10 27.03
C VAL A 15 -12.03 12.08 26.61
N SER A 16 -11.28 11.56 27.58
CA SER A 16 -10.53 10.33 27.43
C SER A 16 -11.56 9.22 27.26
N VAL A 17 -11.97 8.95 26.01
CA VAL A 17 -12.69 7.72 25.69
C VAL A 17 -11.64 6.62 25.80
N ALA A 18 -11.53 6.02 26.99
CA ALA A 18 -11.04 4.65 27.07
C ALA A 18 -12.07 3.84 26.28
N VAL A 19 -11.74 3.54 25.04
CA VAL A 19 -12.53 2.67 24.19
C VAL A 19 -12.30 1.27 24.76
N ASP A 20 -13.12 0.87 25.74
CA ASP A 20 -13.24 -0.51 26.24
C ASP A 20 -13.93 -1.41 25.19
N ASP A 21 -13.81 -1.10 23.89
CA ASP A 21 -14.34 -1.96 22.83
C ASP A 21 -13.56 -3.27 22.87
N GLU A 22 -14.29 -4.39 22.85
CA GLU A 22 -13.65 -5.70 22.76
C GLU A 22 -12.83 -5.76 21.45
N PRO A 23 -11.66 -6.44 21.43
CA PRO A 23 -10.82 -6.61 20.24
C PRO A 23 -11.59 -6.94 18.95
N GLY A 24 -12.60 -7.80 19.06
CA GLY A 24 -13.45 -8.21 17.94
C GLY A 24 -14.28 -7.07 17.34
N GLU A 25 -14.74 -6.12 18.16
CA GLU A 25 -15.51 -4.96 17.71
C GLU A 25 -14.62 -3.97 16.94
N VAL A 26 -13.42 -3.68 17.43
CA VAL A 26 -12.44 -2.83 16.73
C VAL A 26 -12.09 -3.44 15.36
N ILE A 27 -11.78 -4.75 15.31
CA ILE A 27 -11.48 -5.45 14.06
C ILE A 27 -12.67 -5.38 13.10
N SER A 28 -13.89 -5.66 13.57
CA SER A 28 -15.10 -5.65 12.74
C SER A 28 -15.36 -4.26 12.13
N ARG A 29 -15.20 -3.20 12.94
CA ARG A 29 -15.37 -1.81 12.48
C ARG A 29 -14.31 -1.42 11.45
N VAL A 30 -13.05 -1.77 11.68
CA VAL A 30 -11.95 -1.53 10.72
C VAL A 30 -12.20 -2.28 9.41
N ASP A 31 -12.64 -3.54 9.47
CA ASP A 31 -12.96 -4.35 8.30
C ASP A 31 -14.14 -3.78 7.50
N GLY A 32 -15.17 -3.28 8.20
CA GLY A 32 -16.31 -2.59 7.61
C GLY A 32 -15.90 -1.32 6.86
N ILE A 33 -15.03 -0.49 7.46
CA ILE A 33 -14.49 0.70 6.80
C ILE A 33 -13.67 0.32 5.57
N ARG A 34 -12.74 -0.62 5.71
CA ARG A 34 -11.90 -1.12 4.61
C ARG A 34 -12.76 -1.62 3.45
N SER A 35 -13.82 -2.37 3.74
CA SER A 35 -14.71 -2.93 2.73
C SER A 35 -15.48 -1.84 1.97
N ARG A 36 -16.00 -0.82 2.69
CA ARG A 36 -16.65 0.35 2.06
C ARG A 36 -15.67 1.15 1.19
N ILE A 37 -14.45 1.40 1.69
CA ILE A 37 -13.42 2.11 0.93
C ILE A 37 -13.00 1.29 -0.30
N THR A 38 -12.90 -0.03 -0.18
CA THR A 38 -12.57 -0.93 -1.29
C THR A 38 -13.66 -0.89 -2.37
N ALA A 39 -14.93 -0.87 -1.98
CA ALA A 39 -16.04 -0.72 -2.93
C ALA A 39 -15.97 0.63 -3.68
N VAL A 40 -15.77 1.74 -2.97
CA VAL A 40 -15.61 3.07 -3.58
C VAL A 40 -14.39 3.10 -4.51
N ARG A 41 -13.28 2.45 -4.14
CA ARG A 41 -12.09 2.32 -5.00
C ARG A 41 -12.35 1.46 -6.23
N ALA A 42 -13.15 0.41 -6.14
CA ALA A 42 -13.51 -0.43 -7.29
C ALA A 42 -14.38 0.35 -8.28
N GLU A 43 -15.33 1.14 -7.78
CA GLU A 43 -16.14 2.04 -8.60
C GLU A 43 -15.27 3.12 -9.28
N ALA A 44 -14.38 3.76 -8.50
CA ALA A 44 -13.43 4.74 -9.03
C ALA A 44 -12.50 4.12 -10.09
N SER A 45 -11.97 2.93 -9.84
CA SER A 45 -11.11 2.22 -10.80
C SER A 45 -11.85 1.92 -12.10
N THR A 46 -13.13 1.57 -12.02
CA THR A 46 -13.97 1.32 -13.20
C THR A 46 -14.23 2.63 -13.96
N ALA A 47 -14.58 3.70 -13.26
CA ALA A 47 -14.84 5.02 -13.85
C ALA A 47 -13.59 5.67 -14.46
N LEU A 48 -12.40 5.35 -13.93
CA LEU A 48 -11.12 5.93 -14.34
C LEU A 48 -10.31 5.03 -15.30
N ALA A 49 -10.78 3.81 -15.59
CA ALA A 49 -10.03 2.82 -16.36
C ALA A 49 -9.52 3.37 -17.70
N ASP A 50 -10.41 3.97 -18.50
CA ASP A 50 -10.08 4.51 -19.81
C ASP A 50 -9.13 5.72 -19.72
N LEU A 51 -9.32 6.58 -18.72
CA LEU A 51 -8.48 7.75 -18.49
C LEU A 51 -7.05 7.34 -18.08
N TYR A 52 -6.91 6.33 -17.22
CA TYR A 52 -5.60 5.79 -16.85
C TYR A 52 -4.91 5.08 -18.00
N ALA A 53 -5.64 4.29 -18.79
CA ALA A 53 -5.10 3.66 -19.98
C ALA A 53 -4.56 4.71 -20.98
N ARG A 54 -5.31 5.81 -21.18
CA ARG A 54 -4.90 6.91 -22.06
C ARG A 54 -3.71 7.70 -21.50
N ASP A 55 -3.70 8.06 -20.22
CA ASP A 55 -2.55 8.75 -19.60
C ASP A 55 -1.27 7.89 -19.68
N GLN A 56 -1.37 6.58 -19.42
CA GLN A 56 -0.23 5.68 -19.57
C GLN A 56 0.26 5.59 -21.02
N ALA A 57 -0.66 5.59 -21.99
CA ALA A 57 -0.30 5.64 -23.42
C ALA A 57 0.47 6.90 -23.77
N LEU A 58 -0.05 8.07 -23.36
CA LEU A 58 0.60 9.36 -23.59
C LEU A 58 1.94 9.49 -22.89
N ARG A 59 2.10 8.97 -21.65
CA ARG A 59 3.40 8.96 -20.97
C ARG A 59 4.45 8.19 -21.75
N GLU A 60 4.09 7.05 -22.30
CA GLU A 60 5.02 6.24 -23.08
C GLU A 60 5.33 6.88 -24.43
N GLU A 61 4.33 7.45 -25.11
CA GLU A 61 4.53 8.23 -26.34
C GLU A 61 5.42 9.46 -26.11
N LEU A 62 5.21 10.21 -25.01
CA LEU A 62 6.07 11.33 -24.60
C LEU A 62 7.49 10.88 -24.28
N ARG A 63 7.66 9.74 -23.58
CA ARG A 63 8.99 9.17 -23.29
C ARG A 63 9.75 8.89 -24.59
N LEU A 64 9.08 8.37 -25.62
CA LEU A 64 9.66 8.09 -26.92
C LEU A 64 10.00 9.35 -27.71
N LEU A 65 9.14 10.38 -27.64
CA LEU A 65 9.39 11.69 -28.24
C LEU A 65 10.60 12.40 -27.60
N GLU A 66 10.75 12.31 -26.27
CA GLU A 66 11.81 13.01 -25.52
C GLU A 66 13.16 12.29 -25.52
N LYS A 67 13.16 10.95 -25.58
CA LYS A 67 14.38 10.11 -25.44
C LYS A 67 14.59 9.18 -26.63
N TRP A 68 14.36 9.69 -27.83
CA TRP A 68 14.58 8.93 -29.06
C TRP A 68 16.05 8.49 -29.21
N THR A 69 16.28 7.19 -29.31
CA THR A 69 17.59 6.59 -29.65
C THR A 69 17.40 5.45 -30.65
N PRO A 70 18.41 5.13 -31.49
CA PRO A 70 18.36 3.96 -32.37
C PRO A 70 18.12 2.62 -31.65
N GLN A 71 18.47 2.52 -30.36
CA GLN A 71 18.24 1.32 -29.53
C GLN A 71 16.78 1.18 -29.09
N SER A 72 16.07 2.29 -28.88
CA SER A 72 14.63 2.29 -28.57
C SER A 72 13.79 1.66 -29.69
N ARG A 73 14.25 1.78 -30.95
CA ARG A 73 13.60 1.19 -32.14
C ARG A 73 13.63 -0.34 -32.11
N VAL A 74 14.80 -0.93 -31.86
CA VAL A 74 14.99 -2.40 -31.82
C VAL A 74 14.18 -3.05 -30.69
N GLN A 75 14.02 -2.35 -29.56
CA GLN A 75 13.28 -2.86 -28.41
C GLN A 75 11.74 -2.85 -28.62
N ILE A 76 11.23 -1.87 -29.39
CA ILE A 76 9.82 -1.83 -29.80
C ILE A 76 9.54 -2.92 -30.86
N GLU A 77 10.44 -3.08 -31.84
CA GLU A 77 10.34 -4.12 -32.87
C GLU A 77 10.33 -5.54 -32.28
N SER A 78 11.16 -5.83 -31.27
CA SER A 78 11.16 -7.15 -30.60
C SER A 78 9.92 -7.40 -29.73
N SER A 79 9.36 -6.34 -29.14
CA SER A 79 8.14 -6.44 -28.32
C SER A 79 6.92 -6.78 -29.18
N ILE A 80 6.81 -6.21 -30.40
CA ILE A 80 5.71 -6.49 -31.34
C ILE A 80 5.64 -7.98 -31.70
N VAL A 81 6.78 -8.60 -32.05
CA VAL A 81 6.85 -10.04 -32.40
C VAL A 81 6.43 -10.95 -31.24
N ASN A 82 6.71 -10.56 -30.00
CA ASN A 82 6.36 -11.35 -28.82
C ASN A 82 4.86 -11.27 -28.47
N TYR A 83 4.20 -10.13 -28.76
CA TYR A 83 2.79 -9.91 -28.48
C TYR A 83 1.84 -10.47 -29.56
N GLU A 84 2.32 -10.71 -30.79
CA GLU A 84 1.58 -11.37 -31.87
C GLU A 84 1.15 -12.83 -31.53
N SER A 85 1.67 -13.40 -30.44
CA SER A 85 1.31 -14.73 -29.94
C SER A 85 0.07 -14.76 -29.02
N GLN A 86 -0.42 -13.63 -28.48
CA GLN A 86 -1.42 -13.59 -27.38
C GLN A 86 -2.73 -12.82 -27.71
N ILE A 87 -3.30 -13.09 -28.89
CA ILE A 87 -4.30 -12.22 -29.55
C ILE A 87 -5.73 -12.36 -28.97
N ARG A 88 -6.04 -11.51 -27.97
CA ARG A 88 -7.35 -10.82 -27.85
C ARG A 88 -7.22 -9.48 -27.12
N HIS A 89 -6.44 -9.43 -26.03
CA HIS A 89 -5.98 -8.18 -25.41
C HIS A 89 -4.87 -7.48 -26.22
N ALA A 90 -4.19 -8.19 -27.11
CA ALA A 90 -3.10 -7.65 -27.92
C ALA A 90 -3.56 -6.64 -28.98
N LYS A 91 -4.85 -6.55 -29.36
CA LYS A 91 -5.28 -5.64 -30.45
C LYS A 91 -5.17 -4.16 -30.07
N GLU A 92 -5.59 -3.77 -28.87
CA GLU A 92 -5.46 -2.39 -28.38
C GLU A 92 -4.00 -2.03 -28.09
N GLN A 93 -3.23 -2.99 -27.57
CA GLN A 93 -1.79 -2.81 -27.36
C GLN A 93 -0.99 -2.75 -28.67
N LEU A 94 -1.39 -3.49 -29.70
CA LEU A 94 -0.76 -3.45 -31.02
C LEU A 94 -1.01 -2.11 -31.72
N GLU A 95 -2.23 -1.58 -31.68
CA GLU A 95 -2.52 -0.25 -32.21
C GLU A 95 -1.75 0.84 -31.43
N ARG A 96 -1.65 0.72 -30.10
CA ARG A 96 -0.81 1.59 -29.28
C ARG A 96 0.68 1.50 -29.64
N LEU A 97 1.22 0.30 -29.83
CA LEU A 97 2.62 0.08 -30.21
C LEU A 97 2.89 0.56 -31.64
N ARG A 98 1.92 0.47 -32.56
CA ARG A 98 2.00 1.02 -33.93
C ARG A 98 2.03 2.54 -33.92
N ALA A 99 1.18 3.18 -33.13
CA ALA A 99 1.21 4.64 -32.93
C ALA A 99 2.57 5.09 -32.35
N GLN A 100 3.09 4.36 -31.35
CA GLN A 100 4.41 4.60 -30.76
C GLN A 100 5.55 4.41 -31.75
N LEU A 101 5.48 3.39 -32.62
CA LEU A 101 6.47 3.16 -33.68
C LEU A 101 6.44 4.30 -34.71
N GLN A 102 5.26 4.74 -35.14
CA GLN A 102 5.11 5.85 -36.06
C GLN A 102 5.71 7.14 -35.49
N ILE A 103 5.48 7.40 -34.20
CA ILE A 103 6.09 8.51 -33.46
C ILE A 103 7.62 8.35 -33.41
N ALA A 104 8.13 7.14 -33.14
CA ALA A 104 9.55 6.85 -33.13
C ALA A 104 10.21 6.90 -34.53
N MET A 105 9.43 6.91 -35.60
CA MET A 105 9.92 7.06 -36.99
C MET A 105 9.98 8.52 -37.45
N LEU A 106 9.46 9.46 -36.67
CA LEU A 106 9.53 10.89 -36.98
C LEU A 106 10.98 11.37 -36.97
N SER A 107 11.48 11.70 -38.16
CA SER A 107 12.84 12.17 -38.37
C SER A 107 12.96 13.69 -38.30
N ASP A 108 11.84 14.41 -38.47
CA ASP A 108 11.76 15.87 -38.44
C ASP A 108 11.69 16.40 -36.98
N PRO A 109 12.65 17.23 -36.54
CA PRO A 109 12.62 17.85 -35.22
C PRO A 109 11.42 18.77 -34.95
N ASP A 110 10.92 19.50 -35.95
CA ASP A 110 9.83 20.47 -35.78
C ASP A 110 8.48 19.77 -35.65
N GLU A 111 8.27 18.71 -36.43
CA GLU A 111 7.10 17.82 -36.31
C GLU A 111 7.09 17.13 -34.94
N ARG A 112 8.24 16.67 -34.47
CA ARG A 112 8.41 16.07 -33.13
C ARG A 112 8.10 17.07 -32.02
N ALA A 113 8.56 18.31 -32.14
CA ALA A 113 8.28 19.37 -31.17
C ALA A 113 6.77 19.70 -31.10
N GLY A 114 6.11 19.80 -32.27
CA GLY A 114 4.66 20.02 -32.36
C GLY A 114 3.84 18.89 -31.73
N MET A 115 4.17 17.64 -32.03
CA MET A 115 3.50 16.47 -31.44
C MET A 115 3.75 16.35 -29.93
N THR A 116 4.97 16.67 -29.47
CA THR A 116 5.28 16.71 -28.04
C THR A 116 4.43 17.75 -27.31
N ALA A 117 4.28 18.95 -27.87
CA ALA A 117 3.42 19.99 -27.29
C ALA A 117 1.95 19.56 -27.25
N ALA A 118 1.44 18.94 -28.32
CA ALA A 118 0.08 18.43 -28.38
C ALA A 118 -0.18 17.32 -27.33
N HIS A 119 0.71 16.33 -27.22
CA HIS A 119 0.59 15.25 -26.24
C HIS A 119 0.75 15.76 -24.79
N LYS A 120 1.58 16.77 -24.55
CA LYS A 120 1.66 17.42 -23.22
C LYS A 120 0.36 18.12 -22.85
N ALA A 121 -0.26 18.83 -23.80
CA ALA A 121 -1.57 19.45 -23.59
C ALA A 121 -2.66 18.40 -23.35
N GLU A 122 -2.69 17.33 -24.14
CA GLU A 122 -3.65 16.22 -23.98
C GLU A 122 -3.46 15.50 -22.64
N GLN A 123 -2.21 15.24 -22.24
CA GLN A 123 -1.91 14.65 -20.93
C GLN A 123 -2.38 15.54 -19.79
N ALA A 124 -2.20 16.86 -19.90
CA ALA A 124 -2.67 17.81 -18.89
C ALA A 124 -4.20 17.79 -18.77
N ASP A 125 -4.92 17.75 -19.90
CA ASP A 125 -6.38 17.63 -19.96
C ASP A 125 -6.88 16.32 -19.34
N ILE A 126 -6.27 15.19 -19.69
CA ILE A 126 -6.65 13.88 -19.11
C ILE A 126 -6.39 13.84 -17.60
N ARG A 127 -5.29 14.44 -17.12
CA ARG A 127 -5.04 14.56 -15.68
C ARG A 127 -6.09 15.45 -15.00
N ALA A 128 -6.51 16.54 -15.64
CA ALA A 128 -7.58 17.40 -15.12
C ALA A 128 -8.89 16.62 -15.00
N LYS A 129 -9.30 15.92 -16.07
CA LYS A 129 -10.50 15.06 -16.10
C LYS A 129 -10.42 13.92 -15.09
N THR A 130 -9.26 13.29 -14.96
CA THR A 130 -9.01 12.25 -13.94
C THR A 130 -9.25 12.81 -12.54
N ASN A 131 -8.73 14.01 -12.24
CA ASN A 131 -8.93 14.65 -10.94
C ASN A 131 -10.40 15.04 -10.71
N GLU A 132 -11.10 15.54 -11.72
CA GLU A 132 -12.53 15.88 -11.64
C GLU A 132 -13.38 14.63 -11.36
N VAL A 133 -13.15 13.53 -12.08
CA VAL A 133 -13.86 12.26 -11.87
C VAL A 133 -13.48 11.63 -10.53
N ARG A 134 -12.23 11.76 -10.09
CA ARG A 134 -11.75 11.22 -8.81
C ARG A 134 -12.31 11.97 -7.60
N LYS A 135 -12.49 13.29 -7.70
CA LYS A 135 -12.93 14.16 -6.60
C LYS A 135 -14.12 13.64 -5.79
N PRO A 136 -15.27 13.24 -6.38
CA PRO A 136 -16.39 12.72 -5.61
C PRO A 136 -16.06 11.42 -4.84
N PHE A 137 -15.18 10.57 -5.38
CA PHE A 137 -14.75 9.35 -4.68
C PHE A 137 -13.82 9.67 -3.51
N ASP A 138 -12.88 10.61 -3.70
CA ASP A 138 -12.02 11.09 -2.61
C ASP A 138 -12.87 11.74 -1.49
N GLU A 139 -13.91 12.50 -1.84
CA GLU A 139 -14.88 13.06 -0.88
C GLU A 139 -15.66 11.98 -0.12
N GLN A 140 -16.11 10.92 -0.80
CA GLN A 140 -16.76 9.76 -0.15
C GLN A 140 -15.82 9.03 0.82
N ILE A 141 -14.57 8.78 0.41
CA ILE A 141 -13.56 8.17 1.29
C ILE A 141 -13.31 9.05 2.52
N MET A 142 -13.20 10.36 2.33
CA MET A 142 -13.01 11.31 3.44
C MET A 142 -14.23 11.37 4.38
N ALA A 143 -15.45 11.22 3.86
CA ALA A 143 -16.65 11.13 4.69
C ALA A 143 -16.62 9.87 5.56
N ILE A 144 -16.32 8.70 4.99
CA ILE A 144 -16.18 7.43 5.73
C ILE A 144 -15.16 7.57 6.87
N LYS A 145 -14.03 8.24 6.62
CA LYS A 145 -13.00 8.49 7.65
C LYS A 145 -13.47 9.40 8.77
N ARG A 146 -14.21 10.45 8.42
CA ARG A 146 -14.68 11.47 9.38
C ARG A 146 -15.68 10.89 10.37
N ASP A 147 -16.41 9.84 9.99
CA ASP A 147 -17.40 9.19 10.85
C ASP A 147 -16.76 8.33 11.96
N HIS A 148 -15.44 8.10 11.91
CA HIS A 148 -14.72 7.23 12.85
C HIS A 148 -13.34 7.78 13.28
N PRO A 149 -13.26 9.01 13.83
CA PRO A 149 -11.99 9.66 14.17
C PRO A 149 -11.19 8.91 15.25
N GLU A 150 -11.86 8.26 16.19
CA GLU A 150 -11.28 7.53 17.31
C GLU A 150 -10.75 6.14 16.90
N LEU A 151 -11.33 5.53 15.87
CA LEU A 151 -11.03 4.15 15.49
C LEU A 151 -9.58 3.97 15.05
N ARG A 152 -8.98 5.01 14.44
CA ARG A 152 -7.56 4.96 14.05
C ARG A 152 -6.65 4.77 15.26
N GLN A 153 -6.92 5.51 16.34
CA GLN A 153 -6.13 5.43 17.57
C GLN A 153 -6.44 4.12 18.29
N ALA A 154 -7.72 3.76 18.44
CA ALA A 154 -8.11 2.50 19.07
C ALA A 154 -7.47 1.27 18.38
N TYR A 155 -7.44 1.24 17.04
CA TYR A 155 -6.77 0.18 16.29
C TYR A 155 -5.25 0.19 16.46
N ALA A 156 -4.62 1.37 16.52
CA ALA A 156 -3.19 1.51 16.78
C ALA A 156 -2.81 1.03 18.18
N ASP A 157 -3.58 1.44 19.20
CA ASP A 157 -3.38 1.05 20.60
C ASP A 157 -3.58 -0.46 20.76
N TRP A 158 -4.62 -1.01 20.14
CA TRP A 158 -4.87 -2.44 20.14
C TRP A 158 -3.72 -3.22 19.49
N LEU A 159 -3.26 -2.81 18.29
CA LEU A 159 -2.12 -3.45 17.62
C LEU A 159 -0.80 -3.31 18.40
N SER A 160 -0.64 -2.23 19.17
CA SER A 160 0.55 -2.02 20.01
C SER A 160 0.69 -3.11 21.07
N GLY A 161 -0.41 -3.75 21.48
CA GLY A 161 -0.39 -4.90 22.39
C GLY A 161 0.34 -6.14 21.83
N PHE A 162 0.55 -6.22 20.51
CA PHE A 162 1.30 -7.31 19.88
C PHE A 162 2.75 -6.94 19.56
N VAL A 163 3.13 -5.67 19.72
CA VAL A 163 4.48 -5.17 19.45
C VAL A 163 5.38 -5.48 20.64
N ARG A 164 6.54 -6.07 20.35
CA ARG A 164 7.52 -6.46 21.37
C ARG A 164 8.81 -5.66 21.21
N THR A 165 9.47 -5.40 22.33
CA THR A 165 10.87 -4.94 22.36
C THR A 165 11.76 -6.18 22.42
N PRO A 166 12.63 -6.43 21.43
CA PRO A 166 13.53 -7.58 21.46
C PRO A 166 14.51 -7.50 22.63
N THR A 167 14.69 -8.61 23.34
CA THR A 167 15.54 -8.68 24.55
C THR A 167 16.85 -9.44 24.34
N GLU A 168 17.00 -10.17 23.23
CA GLU A 168 18.14 -11.04 22.98
C GLU A 168 19.14 -10.40 22.00
N ALA A 169 20.44 -10.58 22.27
CA ALA A 169 21.48 -10.16 21.33
C ALA A 169 21.38 -10.96 20.00
N PRO A 170 21.63 -10.35 18.83
CA PRO A 170 22.13 -8.98 18.62
C PRO A 170 21.03 -7.91 18.50
N LEU A 171 19.77 -8.24 18.76
CA LEU A 171 18.62 -7.35 18.57
C LEU A 171 18.27 -6.54 19.83
N ALA A 172 18.83 -6.91 20.98
CA ALA A 172 18.61 -6.23 22.24
C ALA A 172 18.91 -4.73 22.16
N GLY A 173 18.00 -3.91 22.70
CA GLY A 173 18.13 -2.44 22.72
C GLY A 173 17.47 -1.72 21.55
N LEU A 174 16.86 -2.45 20.61
CA LEU A 174 16.01 -1.82 19.59
C LEU A 174 14.66 -1.42 20.17
N GLU A 175 14.28 -0.16 20.01
CA GLU A 175 13.03 0.37 20.55
C GLU A 175 11.97 0.51 19.45
N PRO A 176 10.72 0.08 19.70
CA PRO A 176 9.63 0.29 18.77
C PRO A 176 9.22 1.77 18.69
N ALA A 177 9.01 2.27 17.48
CA ALA A 177 8.29 3.51 17.24
C ALA A 177 6.77 3.28 17.40
N PRO A 178 5.97 4.34 17.66
CA PRO A 178 4.52 4.23 17.72
C PRO A 178 3.92 3.59 16.45
N VAL A 179 2.88 2.77 16.65
CA VAL A 179 2.15 2.11 15.55
C VAL A 179 1.49 3.16 14.67
N SER A 180 1.81 3.17 13.37
CA SER A 180 1.20 4.05 12.39
C SER A 180 0.12 3.30 11.61
N VAL A 181 -1.12 3.75 11.72
CA VAL A 181 -2.27 3.10 11.06
C VAL A 181 -2.72 3.88 9.83
N ASN A 182 -3.09 3.15 8.77
CA ASN A 182 -3.92 3.60 7.67
C ASN A 182 -5.20 2.75 7.58
N LEU A 183 -6.35 3.36 7.86
CA LEU A 183 -7.64 2.66 7.81
C LEU A 183 -8.08 2.30 6.39
N ASP A 184 -7.52 2.94 5.36
CA ASP A 184 -7.97 2.77 3.97
C ASP A 184 -7.74 1.36 3.44
N ASP A 185 -6.68 0.72 3.90
CA ASP A 185 -6.28 -0.62 3.54
C ASP A 185 -6.12 -1.51 4.78
N ALA A 186 -6.71 -1.10 5.92
CA ALA A 186 -6.60 -1.73 7.23
C ALA A 186 -5.15 -2.12 7.58
N PHE A 187 -4.25 -1.20 7.29
CA PHE A 187 -2.81 -1.36 7.35
C PHE A 187 -2.27 -0.67 8.59
N ALA A 188 -1.22 -1.26 9.15
CA ALA A 188 -0.41 -0.66 10.18
C ALA A 188 1.07 -0.89 9.87
N ALA A 189 1.91 0.06 10.27
CA ALA A 189 3.35 -0.04 10.21
C ALA A 189 3.95 0.18 11.59
N VAL A 190 4.96 -0.62 11.92
CA VAL A 190 5.75 -0.50 13.16
C VAL A 190 7.22 -0.59 12.80
N HIS A 191 8.03 0.28 13.39
CA HIS A 191 9.47 0.38 13.15
C HIS A 191 10.23 0.11 14.44
N TRP A 192 11.40 -0.50 14.35
CA TRP A 192 12.35 -0.67 15.45
C TRP A 192 13.67 -0.02 15.09
N ASN A 193 14.13 0.85 15.98
CA ASN A 193 15.28 1.71 15.74
C ASN A 193 16.38 1.49 16.77
N ASP A 194 17.62 1.69 16.35
CA ASP A 194 18.77 1.89 17.22
C ASP A 194 19.09 3.40 17.22
N GLY A 195 18.60 4.11 18.25
CA GLY A 195 18.59 5.57 18.23
C GLY A 195 17.79 6.12 17.03
N SER A 196 18.47 6.79 16.10
CA SER A 196 17.87 7.33 14.87
C SER A 196 17.81 6.35 13.71
N ASP A 197 18.50 5.21 13.80
CA ASP A 197 18.71 4.33 12.66
C ASP A 197 17.63 3.24 12.60
N LEU A 198 16.85 3.25 11.51
CA LEU A 198 15.84 2.23 11.26
C LEU A 198 16.46 0.87 10.95
N LYS A 199 16.30 -0.10 11.85
CA LYS A 199 16.88 -1.44 11.71
C LYS A 199 15.90 -2.46 11.18
N VAL A 200 14.67 -2.44 11.69
CA VAL A 200 13.61 -3.37 11.32
C VAL A 200 12.30 -2.62 11.17
N TRP A 201 11.47 -3.03 10.22
CA TRP A 201 10.13 -2.50 10.09
C TRP A 201 9.16 -3.58 9.64
N THR A 202 7.92 -3.45 10.08
CA THR A 202 6.87 -4.43 9.78
C THR A 202 5.63 -3.73 9.26
N HIS A 203 5.02 -4.34 8.26
CA HIS A 203 3.66 -4.08 7.85
C HIS A 203 2.73 -5.14 8.41
N ILE A 204 1.60 -4.70 8.97
CA ILE A 204 0.52 -5.56 9.44
C ILE A 204 -0.74 -5.12 8.70
N ARG A 205 -1.31 -6.01 7.90
CA ARG A 205 -2.53 -5.72 7.15
C ARG A 205 -3.61 -6.70 7.56
N LEU A 206 -4.76 -6.18 8.01
CA LEU A 206 -5.95 -6.98 8.20
C LEU A 206 -6.49 -7.36 6.81
N THR A 207 -6.33 -8.62 6.43
CA THR A 207 -6.75 -9.13 5.12
C THR A 207 -7.23 -10.57 5.23
N GLU A 208 -8.15 -10.94 4.34
CA GLU A 208 -8.55 -12.34 4.26
C GLU A 208 -7.33 -13.19 3.90
N ARG A 209 -7.19 -14.29 4.63
CA ARG A 209 -6.18 -15.29 4.33
C ARG A 209 -6.59 -15.99 3.03
N PRO A 210 -5.71 -16.07 2.01
CA PRO A 210 -5.99 -16.86 0.82
C PRO A 210 -6.15 -18.34 1.20
N GLU A 211 -6.93 -19.09 0.42
CA GLU A 211 -7.16 -20.51 0.66
C GLU A 211 -5.85 -21.25 0.97
N ALA A 212 -5.88 -22.03 2.05
CA ALA A 212 -4.71 -22.74 2.54
C ALA A 212 -4.31 -23.80 1.49
N ARG A 213 -3.12 -23.65 0.92
CA ARG A 213 -2.53 -24.73 0.13
C ARG A 213 -2.05 -25.82 1.07
N GLU A 214 -2.29 -27.08 0.72
CA GLU A 214 -1.87 -28.24 1.52
C GLU A 214 -0.34 -28.30 1.73
N ASP A 215 0.42 -27.69 0.83
CA ASP A 215 1.89 -27.63 0.85
C ASP A 215 2.44 -26.31 1.43
N ALA A 216 1.60 -25.50 2.09
CA ALA A 216 2.03 -24.22 2.63
C ALA A 216 3.13 -24.42 3.70
N ARG A 217 4.28 -23.77 3.51
CA ARG A 217 5.33 -23.68 4.54
C ARG A 217 4.74 -22.98 5.76
N LEU A 218 4.90 -23.58 6.94
CA LEU A 218 4.45 -22.99 8.20
C LEU A 218 5.65 -22.51 9.02
N HIS A 219 5.52 -21.33 9.63
CA HIS A 219 6.36 -20.84 10.71
C HIS A 219 5.77 -21.29 12.04
N ASP A 220 6.61 -21.88 12.89
CA ASP A 220 6.23 -22.46 14.18
C ASP A 220 4.98 -23.38 14.11
N ALA A 221 4.88 -24.17 13.04
CA ALA A 221 3.76 -25.07 12.74
C ALA A 221 2.35 -24.42 12.68
N ARG A 222 2.24 -23.10 12.75
CA ARG A 222 0.96 -22.38 12.87
C ARG A 222 0.75 -21.30 11.82
N HIS A 223 1.80 -20.58 11.46
CA HIS A 223 1.71 -19.34 10.70
C HIS A 223 2.13 -19.55 9.24
N PRO A 224 1.21 -19.53 8.27
CA PRO A 224 1.54 -19.79 6.87
C PRO A 224 2.46 -18.74 6.31
N VAL A 225 3.58 -19.18 5.76
CA VAL A 225 4.60 -18.35 5.13
C VAL A 225 4.30 -18.27 3.64
N THR A 226 4.11 -17.05 3.13
CA THR A 226 3.83 -16.79 1.72
C THR A 226 5.08 -16.47 0.90
N SER A 227 6.06 -15.84 1.52
CA SER A 227 7.32 -15.46 0.87
C SER A 227 8.41 -15.24 1.90
N VAL A 228 9.64 -15.61 1.55
CA VAL A 228 10.84 -15.38 2.35
C VAL A 228 11.98 -15.01 1.42
N ASN A 229 12.61 -13.88 1.70
CA ASN A 229 13.82 -13.43 1.04
C ASN A 229 14.92 -13.21 2.09
N ALA A 230 16.13 -12.84 1.64
CA ALA A 230 17.26 -12.62 2.54
C ALA A 230 16.99 -11.56 3.63
N ASN A 231 16.14 -10.57 3.37
CA ASN A 231 15.90 -9.45 4.29
C ASN A 231 14.43 -9.26 4.64
N SER A 232 13.56 -10.23 4.32
CA SER A 232 12.13 -10.09 4.60
C SER A 232 11.41 -11.43 4.68
N VAL A 233 10.35 -11.45 5.48
CA VAL A 233 9.43 -12.59 5.62
C VAL A 233 7.99 -12.08 5.54
N TRP A 234 7.16 -12.84 4.84
CA TRP A 234 5.77 -12.56 4.60
C TRP A 234 4.96 -13.76 5.10
N LEU A 235 4.14 -13.57 6.12
CA LEU A 235 3.35 -14.65 6.71
C LEU A 235 1.96 -14.20 7.13
N TYR A 236 1.11 -15.16 7.49
CA TYR A 236 -0.18 -14.92 8.10
C TYR A 236 -0.20 -15.27 9.58
N ALA A 237 -0.68 -14.35 10.40
CA ALA A 237 -1.02 -14.55 11.81
C ALA A 237 -2.53 -14.31 12.00
N GLY A 238 -3.32 -15.39 11.94
CA GLY A 238 -4.78 -15.30 11.88
C GLY A 238 -5.26 -14.56 10.62
N ARG A 239 -6.02 -13.46 10.79
CA ARG A 239 -6.47 -12.57 9.69
C ARG A 239 -5.46 -11.45 9.34
N PHE A 240 -4.25 -11.48 9.89
CA PHE A 240 -3.22 -10.49 9.55
C PHE A 240 -2.23 -11.06 8.57
N GLN A 241 -2.03 -10.36 7.45
CA GLN A 241 -0.83 -10.49 6.66
C GLN A 241 0.27 -9.64 7.31
N VAL A 242 1.35 -10.28 7.70
CA VAL A 242 2.51 -9.65 8.33
C VAL A 242 3.68 -9.71 7.37
N VAL A 243 4.32 -8.56 7.14
CA VAL A 243 5.52 -8.44 6.33
C VAL A 243 6.61 -7.76 7.14
N LEU A 244 7.62 -8.53 7.56
CA LEU A 244 8.79 -8.02 8.25
C LEU A 244 9.89 -7.72 7.23
N HIS A 245 10.57 -6.59 7.41
CA HIS A 245 11.73 -6.17 6.62
C HIS A 245 12.91 -5.80 7.53
N ILE A 246 14.11 -6.19 7.10
CA ILE A 246 15.35 -6.05 7.84
C ILE A 246 16.32 -5.19 7.04
N ASN A 247 16.67 -4.02 7.58
CA ASN A 247 17.63 -3.12 6.93
C ASN A 247 19.07 -3.49 7.30
N GLU A 248 19.29 -4.07 8.48
CA GLU A 248 20.61 -4.44 8.96
C GLU A 248 21.15 -5.66 8.22
N LYS A 249 22.20 -5.47 7.41
CA LYS A 249 22.75 -6.51 6.53
C LYS A 249 23.34 -7.67 7.31
N ALA A 250 23.87 -7.41 8.50
CA ALA A 250 24.43 -8.46 9.36
C ALA A 250 23.39 -9.52 9.78
N TRP A 251 22.09 -9.21 9.66
CA TRP A 251 20.98 -10.10 10.03
C TRP A 251 20.28 -10.69 8.81
N HIS A 252 20.82 -10.49 7.60
CA HIS A 252 20.23 -11.05 6.39
C HIS A 252 20.44 -12.57 6.31
N GLY A 253 19.38 -13.26 5.93
CA GLY A 253 19.32 -14.69 5.69
C GLY A 253 17.85 -15.14 5.72
N PRO A 254 17.40 -16.02 4.80
CA PRO A 254 16.00 -16.43 4.75
C PRO A 254 15.53 -17.08 6.06
N ASP A 255 16.35 -17.92 6.69
CA ASP A 255 16.03 -18.52 7.99
C ASP A 255 16.23 -17.56 9.17
N ALA A 256 17.08 -16.53 9.01
CA ALA A 256 17.26 -15.50 10.02
C ALA A 256 16.00 -14.62 10.12
N ALA A 257 15.47 -14.17 8.98
CA ALA A 257 14.26 -13.35 8.94
C ALA A 257 13.05 -14.04 9.59
N LEU A 258 12.90 -15.34 9.37
CA LEU A 258 11.87 -16.16 10.00
C LEU A 258 12.04 -16.29 11.51
N LYS A 259 13.27 -16.41 12.01
CA LYS A 259 13.52 -16.56 13.46
C LYS A 259 13.32 -15.26 14.23
N ILE A 260 13.70 -14.13 13.65
CA ILE A 260 13.68 -12.87 14.39
C ILE A 260 12.28 -12.27 14.52
N ILE A 261 11.32 -12.63 13.64
CA ILE A 261 9.98 -12.03 13.65
C ILE A 261 9.28 -12.20 15.02
N ASP A 262 9.48 -13.33 15.68
CA ASP A 262 8.86 -13.64 16.99
C ASP A 262 9.42 -12.76 18.13
N GLN A 263 10.59 -12.15 17.94
CA GLN A 263 11.16 -11.19 18.88
C GLN A 263 10.53 -9.80 18.76
N PHE A 264 9.96 -9.49 17.60
CA PHE A 264 9.34 -8.19 17.31
C PHE A 264 7.82 -8.22 17.46
N LEU A 265 7.19 -9.38 17.22
CA LEU A 265 5.73 -9.50 17.22
C LEU A 265 5.25 -10.74 17.99
N ASP A 266 4.12 -10.60 18.67
CA ASP A 266 3.37 -11.72 19.23
C ASP A 266 2.43 -12.33 18.18
N LEU A 267 2.98 -13.12 17.26
CA LEU A 267 2.20 -13.74 16.17
C LEU A 267 1.10 -14.67 16.69
N ASN A 268 1.30 -15.30 17.85
CA ASN A 268 0.31 -16.18 18.47
C ASN A 268 -0.88 -15.36 19.00
N ALA A 269 -0.62 -14.32 19.79
CA ALA A 269 -1.68 -13.43 20.28
C ALA A 269 -2.44 -12.76 19.13
N MET A 270 -1.75 -12.35 18.05
CA MET A 270 -2.40 -11.82 16.84
C MET A 270 -3.35 -12.84 16.20
N ALA A 271 -2.92 -14.10 16.09
CA ALA A 271 -3.73 -15.17 15.53
C ALA A 271 -4.93 -15.51 16.42
N ASP A 272 -4.74 -15.55 17.74
CA ASP A 272 -5.79 -15.83 18.72
C ASP A 272 -6.85 -14.71 18.75
N ALA A 273 -6.41 -13.45 18.67
CA ALA A 273 -7.29 -12.30 18.73
C ALA A 273 -8.21 -12.11 17.50
N THR A 274 -7.89 -12.76 16.38
CA THR A 274 -8.72 -12.73 15.16
C THR A 274 -9.54 -14.00 14.95
N GLY A 275 -9.44 -14.96 15.86
CA GLY A 275 -10.05 -16.27 15.74
C GLY A 275 -9.44 -17.13 14.63
N PRO A 276 -9.87 -18.40 14.47
CA PRO A 276 -9.51 -19.18 13.30
C PRO A 276 -10.00 -18.44 12.05
N SER A 277 -9.14 -18.33 11.02
CA SER A 277 -9.61 -17.88 9.71
C SER A 277 -10.83 -18.72 9.34
N PRO A 278 -11.95 -18.11 8.89
CA PRO A 278 -13.11 -18.89 8.46
C PRO A 278 -12.64 -19.94 7.47
N THR A 279 -12.88 -21.20 7.81
CA THR A 279 -12.71 -22.28 6.85
C THR A 279 -13.83 -22.12 5.83
N PRO A 280 -13.54 -22.10 4.52
CA PRO A 280 -14.59 -21.98 3.50
C PRO A 280 -15.64 -23.10 3.64
#